data_AF-X1S5S9-F1
#
_entry.id   AF-X1S5S9-F1
#
_cell.length_a   1.000
_cell.length_b   1.000
_cell.length_c   1.000
_cell.angle_alpha   90.00
_cell.angle_beta   90.00
_cell.angle_gamma   90.00
#
_symmetry.space_group_name_H-M   'P 1'
#
loop_
_entity.id
_entity.type
_entity.pdbx_description
1 polymer ?
#
loop_
_entity_poly.entity_id
_entity_poly.type
_entity_poly.pdbx_seq_one_letter_code
_entity_poly.pdbx_strand_id
1 'polypeptide(L)'
;MNIYQYAMKLEKDSENYYNRLMSKTDDAGLQTILKMLADEEAKHFSIVEQMMKTDTYPELAETDILKNTKNIFVKIKGKKLKFNFDLVQTDFYRKAQEFEEKSYKYYLEMSDKVEAEAQKHLLLKLAEEEKKHIFLLENL
;
A
#
# COMPACT_ATOMS: atom_id res chain seq x y z
N MET A 1 -8.57 -13.07 -16.06
CA MET A 1 -8.71 -12.50 -14.70
C MET A 1 -9.25 -11.09 -14.88
N ASN A 2 -10.29 -10.70 -14.12
CA ASN A 2 -10.83 -9.35 -14.18
C ASN A 2 -9.78 -8.34 -13.65
N ILE A 3 -9.81 -7.09 -14.11
CA ILE A 3 -8.89 -6.03 -13.71
C ILE A 3 -8.87 -5.85 -12.18
N TYR A 4 -10.03 -5.94 -11.53
CA TYR A 4 -10.15 -5.87 -10.07
C TYR A 4 -9.53 -7.08 -9.36
N GLN A 5 -9.67 -8.29 -9.92
CA GLN A 5 -9.09 -9.51 -9.35
C GLN A 5 -7.55 -9.47 -9.36
N TYR A 6 -6.95 -8.81 -10.36
CA TYR A 6 -5.50 -8.62 -10.38
C TYR A 6 -5.04 -7.57 -9.37
N ALA A 7 -5.75 -6.44 -9.24
CA ALA A 7 -5.47 -5.47 -8.17
C ALA A 7 -5.57 -6.13 -6.79
N MET A 8 -6.67 -6.82 -6.48
CA MET A 8 -6.83 -7.56 -5.23
C MET A 8 -5.70 -8.57 -4.98
N LYS A 9 -5.18 -9.21 -6.03
CA LYS A 9 -4.04 -10.11 -5.89
C LYS A 9 -2.76 -9.35 -5.53
N LEU A 10 -2.49 -8.20 -6.15
CA LEU A 10 -1.33 -7.37 -5.82
C LEU A 10 -1.37 -6.96 -4.35
N GLU A 11 -2.49 -6.39 -3.90
CA GLU A 11 -2.69 -6.01 -2.48
C GLU A 11 -2.46 -7.18 -1.53
N LYS A 12 -3.02 -8.35 -1.86
CA LYS A 12 -2.86 -9.52 -0.99
C LYS A 12 -1.43 -10.05 -0.99
N ASP A 13 -0.74 -9.98 -2.11
CA ASP A 13 0.67 -10.37 -2.22
C ASP A 13 1.56 -9.42 -1.41
N SER A 14 1.32 -8.10 -1.45
CA SER A 14 1.97 -7.08 -0.61
C SER A 14 1.73 -7.31 0.88
N GLU A 15 0.46 -7.45 1.31
CA GLU A 15 0.06 -7.73 2.69
C GLU A 15 0.78 -8.97 3.24
N ASN A 16 0.75 -10.06 2.48
CA ASN A 16 1.41 -11.31 2.86
C ASN A 16 2.93 -11.15 2.94
N TYR A 17 3.51 -10.33 2.08
CA TYR A 17 4.94 -10.06 2.08
C TYR A 17 5.36 -9.27 3.33
N TYR A 18 4.63 -8.22 3.69
CA TYR A 18 4.87 -7.49 4.94
C TYR A 18 4.73 -8.35 6.18
N ASN A 19 3.70 -9.21 6.23
CA ASN A 19 3.54 -10.19 7.31
C ASN A 19 4.75 -11.13 7.42
N ARG A 20 5.32 -11.57 6.30
CA ARG A 20 6.56 -12.37 6.30
C ARG A 20 7.76 -11.56 6.77
N LEU A 21 7.88 -10.29 6.37
CA LEU A 21 8.99 -9.43 6.81
C LEU A 21 8.97 -9.19 8.32
N MET A 22 7.78 -9.02 8.93
CA MET A 22 7.66 -8.89 10.38
C MET A 22 8.25 -10.09 11.13
N SER A 23 8.07 -11.31 10.60
CA SER A 23 8.63 -12.52 11.22
C SER A 23 10.15 -12.66 11.06
N LYS A 24 10.79 -11.80 10.27
CA LYS A 24 12.22 -11.83 9.95
C LYS A 24 13.02 -10.70 10.60
N THR A 25 12.36 -9.84 11.37
CA THR A 25 13.00 -8.73 12.06
C THR A 25 12.61 -8.72 13.52
N ASP A 26 13.59 -8.50 14.39
CA ASP A 26 13.41 -8.35 15.84
C ASP A 26 13.29 -6.88 16.27
N ASP A 27 13.41 -5.93 15.33
CA ASP A 27 13.27 -4.50 15.62
C ASP A 27 11.78 -4.14 15.76
N ALA A 28 11.37 -3.84 16.99
CA ALA A 28 9.98 -3.49 17.31
C ALA A 28 9.47 -2.24 16.57
N GLY A 29 10.35 -1.29 16.25
CA GLY A 29 9.99 -0.10 15.48
C GLY A 29 9.68 -0.45 14.02
N LEU A 30 10.51 -1.28 13.41
CA LEU A 30 10.32 -1.78 12.05
C LEU A 30 9.13 -2.73 11.95
N GLN A 31 8.92 -3.63 12.93
CA GLN A 31 7.71 -4.45 13.00
C GLN A 31 6.44 -3.59 13.03
N THR A 32 6.47 -2.45 13.75
CA THR A 32 5.35 -1.51 13.79
C THR A 32 5.07 -0.90 12.41
N ILE A 33 6.11 -0.54 11.67
CA ILE A 33 5.97 0.03 10.31
C ILE A 33 5.45 -1.03 9.34
N LEU A 34 6.02 -2.23 9.35
CA LEU A 34 5.60 -3.34 8.48
C LEU A 34 4.16 -3.78 8.78
N LYS A 35 3.76 -3.81 10.05
CA LYS A 35 2.37 -4.09 10.43
C LYS A 35 1.43 -3.04 9.87
N MET A 36 1.80 -1.77 9.99
CA MET A 36 1.01 -0.67 9.48
C MET A 36 0.84 -0.75 7.96
N LEU A 37 1.92 -1.02 7.21
CA LEU A 37 1.85 -1.24 5.76
C LEU A 37 0.92 -2.42 5.43
N ALA A 38 1.06 -3.57 6.10
CA ALA A 38 0.16 -4.71 5.90
C ALA A 38 -1.31 -4.36 6.16
N ASP A 39 -1.59 -3.58 7.22
CA ASP A 39 -2.94 -3.12 7.55
C ASP A 39 -3.50 -2.15 6.47
N GLU A 40 -2.64 -1.44 5.73
CA GLU A 40 -3.01 -0.53 4.63
C GLU A 40 -3.33 -1.31 3.35
N GLU A 41 -2.47 -2.26 2.94
CA GLU A 41 -2.74 -3.16 1.81
C GLU A 41 -4.07 -3.93 2.00
N ALA A 42 -4.36 -4.38 3.22
CA ALA A 42 -5.62 -5.06 3.52
C ALA A 42 -6.87 -4.17 3.34
N LYS A 43 -6.72 -2.85 3.57
CA LYS A 43 -7.78 -1.87 3.30
C LYS A 43 -7.92 -1.63 1.81
N HIS A 44 -6.81 -1.47 1.09
CA HIS A 44 -6.81 -1.33 -0.37
C HIS A 44 -7.50 -2.52 -1.02
N PHE A 45 -7.19 -3.76 -0.59
CA PHE A 45 -7.91 -4.96 -1.02
C PHE A 45 -9.42 -4.82 -0.82
N SER A 46 -9.85 -4.39 0.36
CA SER A 46 -11.27 -4.24 0.71
C SER A 46 -11.95 -3.19 -0.16
N ILE A 47 -11.26 -2.09 -0.47
CA ILE A 47 -11.74 -1.04 -1.37
C ILE A 47 -11.90 -1.57 -2.78
N VAL A 48 -10.88 -2.24 -3.33
CA VAL A 48 -10.94 -2.84 -4.68
C VAL A 48 -12.01 -3.92 -4.76
N GLU A 49 -12.20 -4.72 -3.71
CA GLU A 49 -13.26 -5.72 -3.64
C GLU A 49 -14.66 -5.06 -3.68
N GLN A 50 -14.86 -3.97 -2.94
CA GLN A 50 -16.10 -3.21 -2.97
C GLN A 50 -16.33 -2.60 -4.36
N MET A 51 -15.29 -2.03 -4.97
CA MET A 51 -15.36 -1.50 -6.33
C MET A 51 -15.80 -2.55 -7.36
N MET A 52 -15.41 -3.81 -7.17
CA MET A 52 -15.82 -4.93 -8.03
C MET A 52 -17.28 -5.33 -7.81
N LYS A 53 -17.79 -5.22 -6.58
CA LYS A 53 -19.13 -5.69 -6.18
C LYS A 53 -20.22 -4.64 -6.36
N THR A 54 -19.88 -3.35 -6.41
CA THR A 54 -20.85 -2.24 -6.40
C THR A 54 -20.54 -1.20 -7.46
N ASP A 55 -21.58 -0.67 -8.12
CA ASP A 55 -21.48 0.48 -9.02
C ASP A 55 -21.55 1.85 -8.27
N THR A 56 -21.61 1.84 -6.93
CA THR A 56 -21.73 3.04 -6.08
C THR A 56 -20.42 3.31 -5.33
N TYR A 57 -19.63 4.24 -5.88
CA TYR A 57 -18.22 4.46 -5.52
C TYR A 57 -17.84 5.52 -4.45
N PRO A 58 -18.62 6.54 -4.00
CA PRO A 58 -17.94 7.77 -3.52
C PRO A 58 -17.72 7.97 -2.01
N GLU A 59 -18.48 7.39 -1.07
CA GLU A 59 -18.43 7.88 0.34
C GLU A 59 -17.58 7.05 1.32
N LEU A 60 -17.43 5.74 1.10
CA LEU A 60 -16.73 4.86 2.05
C LEU A 60 -15.19 4.90 1.87
N ALA A 61 -14.70 4.86 0.65
CA ALA A 61 -13.26 4.76 0.39
C ALA A 61 -12.52 6.08 0.65
N GLU A 62 -13.14 7.25 0.40
CA GLU A 62 -12.48 8.54 0.64
C GLU A 62 -12.15 8.77 2.12
N THR A 63 -13.04 8.35 3.03
CA THR A 63 -12.86 8.60 4.47
C THR A 63 -11.81 7.68 5.09
N ASP A 64 -11.69 6.44 4.61
CA ASP A 64 -10.71 5.47 5.13
C ASP A 64 -9.31 5.65 4.54
N ILE A 65 -9.19 5.98 3.25
CA ILE A 65 -7.89 6.28 2.61
C ILE A 65 -7.28 7.55 3.23
N LEU A 66 -8.06 8.63 3.36
CA LEU A 66 -7.54 9.93 3.81
C LEU A 66 -7.19 9.99 5.31
N LYS A 67 -7.81 9.17 6.17
CA LYS A 67 -7.53 9.17 7.62
C LYS A 67 -6.13 8.64 7.95
N ASN A 68 -5.60 7.73 7.15
CA ASN A 68 -4.40 6.98 7.50
C ASN A 68 -3.10 7.69 7.08
N THR A 69 -3.09 8.33 5.91
CA THR A 69 -1.93 9.07 5.36
C THR A 69 -1.27 10.07 6.33
N LYS A 70 -2.06 10.81 7.10
CA LYS A 70 -1.54 11.80 8.05
C LYS A 70 -0.82 11.17 9.23
N ASN A 71 -1.17 9.94 9.62
CA ASN A 71 -0.56 9.29 10.79
C ASN A 71 0.83 8.71 10.49
N ILE A 72 1.07 8.26 9.25
CA ILE A 72 2.33 7.63 8.81
C ILE A 72 3.50 8.59 9.02
N PHE A 73 3.44 9.77 8.39
CA PHE A 73 4.53 10.74 8.44
C PHE A 73 4.70 11.39 9.82
N VAL A 74 3.62 11.59 10.58
CA VAL A 74 3.69 12.22 11.90
C VAL A 74 4.40 11.32 12.92
N LYS A 75 4.15 10.01 12.90
CA LYS A 75 4.83 9.07 13.80
C LYS A 75 6.32 8.89 13.47
N ILE A 76 6.68 8.98 12.19
CA ILE A 76 8.06 8.79 11.72
C ILE A 76 8.90 10.06 11.91
N LYS A 77 8.36 11.24 11.61
CA LYS A 77 9.12 12.51 11.70
C LYS A 77 9.62 12.84 13.11
N GLY A 78 9.03 12.25 14.15
CA GLY A 78 9.44 12.40 15.55
C GLY A 78 10.60 11.48 15.99
N LYS A 79 10.89 10.41 15.25
CA LYS A 79 12.02 9.50 15.51
C LYS A 79 12.97 9.60 14.32
N LYS A 80 14.19 10.09 14.51
CA LYS A 80 15.29 9.84 13.57
C LYS A 80 15.56 8.33 13.59
N LEU A 81 14.81 7.57 12.80
CA LEU A 81 15.00 6.15 12.65
C LEU A 81 16.29 5.97 11.83
N LYS A 82 17.40 5.72 12.53
CA LYS A 82 18.60 5.20 11.91
C LYS A 82 18.50 3.69 12.02
N PHE A 83 17.89 3.07 11.03
CA PHE A 83 17.90 1.62 10.93
C PHE A 83 19.28 1.19 10.43
N ASN A 84 19.86 0.19 11.09
CA ASN A 84 21.15 -0.37 10.72
C ASN A 84 20.85 -1.67 9.97
N PHE A 85 20.67 -1.59 8.65
CA PHE A 85 20.35 -2.76 7.84
C PHE A 85 21.60 -3.46 7.34
N ASP A 86 21.65 -4.77 7.55
CA ASP A 86 22.60 -5.64 6.86
C ASP A 86 22.15 -5.85 5.39
N LEU A 87 23.06 -6.24 4.49
CA LEU A 87 22.80 -6.45 3.04
C LEU A 87 21.60 -7.37 2.73
N VAL A 88 21.30 -8.32 3.61
CA VAL A 88 20.15 -9.24 3.45
C VAL A 88 18.81 -8.51 3.68
N GLN A 89 18.80 -7.50 4.55
CA GLN A 89 17.62 -6.68 4.81
C GLN A 89 17.35 -5.73 3.63
N THR A 90 18.38 -5.22 2.94
CA THR A 90 18.20 -4.38 1.74
C THR A 90 17.50 -5.10 0.58
N ASP A 91 17.78 -6.39 0.36
CA ASP A 91 17.10 -7.17 -0.68
C ASP A 91 15.61 -7.39 -0.37
N PHE A 92 15.26 -7.48 0.92
CA PHE A 92 13.88 -7.65 1.34
C PHE A 92 13.02 -6.40 1.09
N TYR A 93 13.55 -5.20 1.38
CA TYR A 93 12.85 -3.95 1.12
C TYR A 93 12.77 -3.64 -0.36
N ARG A 94 13.80 -3.95 -1.13
CA ARG A 94 13.75 -3.82 -2.60
C ARG A 94 12.60 -4.63 -3.18
N LYS A 95 12.40 -5.85 -2.69
CA LYS A 95 11.27 -6.67 -3.12
C LYS A 95 9.92 -6.13 -2.63
N ALA A 96 9.85 -5.50 -1.46
CA ALA A 96 8.63 -4.79 -1.04
C ALA A 96 8.32 -3.63 -2.01
N GLN A 97 9.32 -2.81 -2.32
CA GLN A 97 9.19 -1.71 -3.30
C GLN A 97 8.72 -2.22 -4.66
N GLU A 98 9.19 -3.38 -5.12
CA GLU A 98 8.72 -3.97 -6.37
C GLU A 98 7.23 -4.36 -6.36
N PHE A 99 6.66 -4.72 -5.19
CA PHE A 99 5.22 -4.95 -5.07
C PHE A 99 4.46 -3.62 -5.14
N GLU A 100 4.88 -2.64 -4.34
CA GLU A 100 4.30 -1.30 -4.31
C GLU A 100 4.33 -0.62 -5.69
N GLU A 101 5.46 -0.72 -6.40
CA GLU A 101 5.61 -0.19 -7.76
C GLU A 101 4.66 -0.85 -8.77
N LYS A 102 4.38 -2.15 -8.60
CA LYS A 102 3.43 -2.87 -9.45
C LYS A 102 2.01 -2.39 -9.17
N SER A 103 1.61 -2.29 -7.89
CA SER A 103 0.32 -1.73 -7.49
C SER A 103 0.15 -0.30 -8.02
N TYR A 104 1.14 0.57 -7.80
CA TYR A 104 1.16 1.94 -8.30
C TYR A 104 0.92 2.04 -9.81
N LYS A 105 1.75 1.35 -10.60
CA LYS A 105 1.64 1.36 -12.07
C LYS A 105 0.30 0.79 -12.53
N TYR A 106 -0.15 -0.28 -11.87
CA TYR A 106 -1.41 -0.92 -12.21
C TYR A 106 -2.62 -0.01 -11.96
N TYR A 107 -2.65 0.70 -10.82
CA TYR A 107 -3.71 1.66 -10.53
C TYR A 107 -3.74 2.84 -11.49
N LEU A 108 -2.57 3.37 -11.88
CA LEU A 108 -2.50 4.39 -12.92
C LEU A 108 -3.07 3.88 -14.25
N GLU A 109 -2.62 2.70 -14.70
CA GLU A 109 -3.13 2.11 -15.95
C GLU A 109 -4.62 1.82 -15.92
N MET A 110 -5.17 1.40 -14.77
CA MET A 110 -6.60 1.19 -14.61
C MET A 110 -7.37 2.52 -14.64
N SER A 111 -6.83 3.57 -14.02
CA SER A 111 -7.47 4.89 -13.98
C SER A 111 -7.67 5.50 -15.38
N ASP A 112 -6.82 5.14 -16.33
CA ASP A 112 -6.94 5.55 -17.74
C ASP A 112 -7.95 4.72 -18.54
N LYS A 113 -8.33 3.54 -18.04
CA LYS A 113 -9.22 2.57 -18.73
C LYS A 113 -10.67 2.61 -18.23
N VAL A 114 -10.92 3.18 -17.05
CA VAL A 114 -12.27 3.31 -16.49
C VAL A 114 -12.99 4.55 -17.03
N GLU A 115 -14.28 4.41 -17.34
CA GLU A 115 -15.10 5.53 -17.83
C GLU A 115 -15.72 6.35 -16.69
N ALA A 116 -15.97 5.72 -15.54
CA ALA A 116 -16.61 6.39 -14.40
C ALA A 116 -15.59 7.25 -13.64
N GLU A 117 -15.85 8.56 -13.59
CA GLU A 117 -14.97 9.54 -12.92
C GLU A 117 -14.72 9.18 -11.44
N ALA A 118 -15.74 8.65 -10.75
CA ALA A 118 -15.60 8.22 -9.36
C ALA A 118 -14.62 7.03 -9.19
N GLN A 119 -14.64 6.07 -10.13
CA GLN A 119 -13.68 4.97 -10.14
C GLN A 119 -12.27 5.48 -10.43
N LYS A 120 -12.14 6.37 -11.42
CA LYS A 120 -10.87 6.99 -11.80
C LYS A 120 -10.21 7.70 -10.62
N HIS A 121 -10.98 8.55 -9.94
CA HIS A 121 -10.51 9.29 -8.76
C HIS A 121 -10.04 8.36 -7.64
N LEU A 122 -10.78 7.28 -7.39
CA LEU A 122 -10.42 6.31 -6.37
C LEU A 122 -9.14 5.53 -6.73
N LEU A 123 -8.97 5.11 -7.98
CA LEU A 123 -7.76 4.45 -8.46
C LEU A 123 -6.54 5.37 -8.38
N LEU A 124 -6.70 6.65 -8.74
CA LEU A 124 -5.63 7.65 -8.60
C LEU A 124 -5.24 7.84 -7.13
N LYS A 125 -6.20 7.84 -6.20
CA LYS A 125 -5.92 7.89 -4.76
C LYS A 125 -5.15 6.67 -4.27
N LEU A 126 -5.55 5.46 -4.67
CA LEU A 126 -4.80 4.25 -4.35
C LEU A 126 -3.36 4.33 -4.88
N ALA A 127 -3.18 4.78 -6.13
CA ALA A 127 -1.84 5.01 -6.68
C ALA A 127 -1.02 6.03 -5.86
N GLU A 128 -1.64 7.10 -5.34
CA GLU A 128 -0.96 8.05 -4.46
C GLU A 128 -0.56 7.43 -3.11
N GLU A 129 -1.33 6.50 -2.57
CA GLU A 129 -0.98 5.74 -1.37
C GLU A 129 0.23 4.83 -1.61
N GLU A 130 0.21 4.03 -2.69
CA GLU A 130 1.35 3.15 -3.00
C GLU A 130 2.64 3.95 -3.21
N LYS A 131 2.54 5.15 -3.80
CA LYS A 131 3.69 6.03 -3.94
C LYS A 131 4.26 6.48 -2.58
N LYS A 132 3.41 6.66 -1.55
CA LYS A 132 3.86 6.97 -0.18
C LYS A 132 4.51 5.74 0.45
N HIS A 133 4.01 4.53 0.19
CA HIS A 133 4.63 3.29 0.64
C HIS A 133 6.02 3.12 0.05
N ILE A 134 6.18 3.33 -1.27
CA ILE A 134 7.50 3.32 -1.94
C ILE A 134 8.45 4.31 -1.27
N PHE A 135 8.02 5.56 -1.08
CA PHE A 135 8.85 6.58 -0.44
C PHE A 135 9.23 6.20 0.99
N LEU A 136 8.30 5.61 1.75
CA LEU A 136 8.58 5.12 3.09
C LEU A 136 9.65 4.04 3.06
N LEU A 137 9.52 3.03 2.20
CA LEU A 137 10.47 1.94 2.06
C LEU A 137 11.86 2.41 1.58
N GLU A 138 11.93 3.47 0.77
CA GLU A 138 13.20 4.10 0.36
C GLU A 138 13.93 4.81 1.50
N ASN A 139 13.18 5.26 2.51
CA ASN A 139 13.69 6.04 3.64
C ASN A 139 13.72 5.23 4.96
N LEU A 140 13.39 3.94 4.89
CA LEU A 140 13.75 2.97 5.91
C LEU A 140 15.27 2.84 5.86
#